data_AF-A0A3B1A2D8-F1
#
_entry.id   AF-A0A3B1A2D8-F1
#
_cell.length_a   1.000
_cell.length_b   1.000
_cell.length_c   1.000
_cell.angle_alpha   90.00
_cell.angle_beta   90.00
_cell.angle_gamma   90.00
#
_symmetry.space_group_name_H-M   'P 1'
#
loop_
_entity.id
_entity.type
_entity.pdbx_description
1 polymer ?
#
loop_
_entity_poly.entity_id
_entity_poly.type
_entity_poly.pdbx_seq_one_letter_code
_entity_poly.pdbx_strand_id
1 'polypeptide(L)' 'MATFTKRGDGQWQTKVRKKGYPVQSKTFKTKGRAEQWARNVESEMDRGVFLSTSIA' A
#
# COMPACT_ATOMS: atom_id res chain seq x y z
N MET A 1 7.76 -5.28 1.48
CA MET A 1 8.22 -4.56 0.27
C MET A 1 7.03 -3.94 -0.45
N ALA A 2 7.09 -2.65 -0.67
CA ALA A 2 6.10 -1.90 -1.45
C ALA A 2 6.52 -1.77 -2.92
N THR A 3 5.59 -2.00 -3.84
CA THR A 3 5.78 -1.85 -5.29
C THR A 3 4.87 -0.73 -5.79
N PHE A 4 5.41 0.18 -6.59
CA PHE A 4 4.67 1.29 -7.19
C PHE A 4 4.59 1.07 -8.71
N THR A 5 3.39 0.98 -9.24
CA THR A 5 3.11 0.77 -10.67
C THR A 5 2.29 1.94 -11.19
N LYS A 6 2.82 2.68 -12.16
CA LYS A 6 2.07 3.71 -12.88
C LYS A 6 1.14 3.01 -13.88
N ARG A 7 -0.19 3.14 -13.72
CA ARG A 7 -1.19 2.53 -14.61
C ARG A 7 -1.69 3.47 -15.71
N GLY A 8 -1.50 4.78 -15.57
CA GLY A 8 -1.95 5.78 -16.53
C GLY A 8 -1.62 7.19 -16.06
N ASP A 9 -2.18 8.19 -16.74
CA ASP A 9 -1.96 9.59 -16.38
C ASP A 9 -2.53 9.87 -14.99
N GLY A 10 -1.66 10.26 -14.06
CA GLY A 10 -2.02 10.46 -12.66
C GLY A 10 -2.58 9.22 -11.94
N GLN A 11 -2.22 8.00 -12.31
CA GLN A 11 -2.65 6.79 -11.57
C GLN A 11 -1.46 5.93 -11.13
N TRP A 12 -1.23 5.91 -9.83
CA TRP A 12 -0.17 5.19 -9.14
C TRP A 12 -0.76 4.08 -8.29
N GLN A 13 -0.69 2.85 -8.76
CA GLN A 13 -1.03 1.70 -7.95
C GLN A 13 0.14 1.34 -7.04
N THR A 14 -0.15 1.17 -5.76
CA THR A 14 0.81 0.71 -4.75
C THR A 14 0.40 -0.66 -4.27
N LYS A 15 1.35 -1.58 -4.15
CA LYS A 15 1.15 -2.92 -3.61
C LYS A 15 2.15 -3.19 -2.50
N VAL A 16 1.68 -3.46 -1.29
CA VAL A 16 2.53 -3.80 -0.14
C VAL A 16 2.42 -5.30 0.14
N ARG A 17 3.57 -5.97 0.18
CA ARG A 17 3.68 -7.42 0.45
C ARG A 17 4.59 -7.63 1.67
N LYS A 18 4.07 -8.27 2.71
CA LYS A 18 4.84 -8.71 3.88
C LYS A 18 4.46 -10.16 4.21
N LYS A 19 5.46 -10.98 4.54
CA LYS A 19 5.25 -12.40 4.87
C LYS A 19 4.36 -12.49 6.13
N GLY A 20 3.31 -13.31 6.07
CA GLY A 20 2.34 -13.44 7.17
C GLY A 20 1.22 -12.39 7.17
N TYR A 21 1.21 -11.45 6.23
CA TYR A 21 0.14 -10.46 6.08
C TYR A 21 -0.54 -10.56 4.71
N PRO A 22 -1.84 -10.21 4.61
CA PRO A 22 -2.51 -10.12 3.32
C PRO A 22 -1.87 -9.05 2.44
N VAL A 23 -1.83 -9.31 1.14
CA VAL A 23 -1.31 -8.34 0.17
C VAL A 23 -2.24 -7.15 0.10
N GLN A 24 -1.71 -5.96 0.38
CA GLN A 24 -2.48 -4.72 0.32
C GLN A 24 -2.22 -4.02 -1.00
N SER A 25 -3.28 -3.55 -1.65
CA SER A 25 -3.15 -2.77 -2.88
C SER A 25 -4.06 -1.56 -2.87
N LYS A 26 -3.53 -0.40 -3.27
CA LYS A 26 -4.30 0.84 -3.31
C LYS A 26 -3.78 1.75 -4.41
N THR A 27 -4.70 2.40 -5.11
CA THR A 27 -4.38 3.32 -6.21
C THR A 27 -4.48 4.76 -5.73
N PHE A 28 -3.50 5.57 -6.13
CA PHE A 28 -3.37 6.97 -5.77
C PHE A 28 -3.19 7.83 -7.00
N LYS A 29 -3.53 9.12 -6.88
CA LYS A 29 -3.34 10.07 -7.98
C LYS A 29 -1.88 10.51 -8.15
N THR A 30 -1.13 10.53 -7.05
CA THR A 30 0.26 11.00 -7.02
C THR A 30 1.18 9.96 -6.39
N LYS A 31 2.42 9.91 -6.87
CA LYS A 31 3.45 9.00 -6.35
C LYS A 31 3.74 9.26 -4.87
N GLY A 32 3.84 10.52 -4.45
CA GLY A 32 4.09 10.88 -3.05
C GLY A 32 3.02 10.35 -2.08
N ARG A 33 1.73 10.37 -2.49
CA ARG A 33 0.64 9.81 -1.67
C ARG A 33 0.74 8.30 -1.58
N ALA A 34 1.08 7.65 -2.69
CA ALA A 34 1.36 6.23 -2.78
C ALA A 34 2.51 5.81 -1.84
N GLU A 35 3.63 6.52 -1.89
CA GLU A 35 4.81 6.25 -1.06
C GLU A 35 4.51 6.42 0.43
N GLN A 36 3.80 7.49 0.80
CA GLN A 36 3.44 7.74 2.19
C GLN A 36 2.46 6.69 2.73
N TRP A 37 1.49 6.27 1.92
CA TRP A 37 0.59 5.17 2.30
C TRP A 37 1.33 3.84 2.46
N ALA A 38 2.23 3.49 1.52
CA ALA A 38 3.05 2.28 1.63
C ALA A 38 3.83 2.23 2.95
N ARG A 39 4.50 3.34 3.30
CA ARG A 39 5.25 3.43 4.56
C ARG A 39 4.36 3.26 5.78
N ASN A 40 3.16 3.84 5.76
CA ASN A 40 2.22 3.71 6.87
C ASN A 40 1.77 2.26 7.01
N VAL A 41 1.36 1.61 5.92
CA VAL A 41 0.96 0.19 5.91
C VAL A 41 2.08 -0.72 6.38
N GLU A 42 3.31 -0.53 5.91
CA GLU A 42 4.45 -1.33 6.38
C GLU A 42 4.71 -1.13 7.86
N SER A 43 4.55 0.10 8.38
CA SER A 43 4.70 0.40 9.81
C SER A 43 3.56 -0.18 10.66
N GLU A 44 2.32 -0.15 10.17
CA GLU A 44 1.16 -0.75 10.83
C GLU A 44 1.28 -2.28 10.88
N MET A 45 1.75 -2.91 9.79
CA MET A 45 2.04 -4.35 9.74
C MET A 45 3.22 -4.72 10.63
N ASP A 46 4.21 -3.84 10.79
CA ASP A 46 5.33 -4.07 11.70
C ASP A 46 4.90 -4.03 13.17
N ARG A 47 4.05 -3.06 13.51
CA ARG A 47 3.49 -2.88 14.85
C ARG A 47 2.38 -3.89 15.20
N GLY A 48 1.92 -4.69 14.24
CA GLY A 48 0.82 -5.64 14.44
C GLY A 48 -0.57 -5.01 14.59
N VAL A 49 -0.70 -3.70 14.31
CA VAL A 49 -1.97 -2.94 14.42
C VAL A 49 -2.65 -2.77 13.07
N PHE A 50 -2.19 -3.48 12.04
CA PHE A 50 -2.69 -3.35 10.69
C PHE A 50 -4.17 -3.73 10.60
N LEU A 51 -5.04 -2.72 10.48
CA LEU A 51 -6.45 -2.89 10.18
C LEU A 51 -6.62 -3.02 8.67
N SER A 52 -6.88 -4.24 8.19
CA SER A 52 -7.18 -4.49 6.78
C SER A 52 -8.51 -3.81 6.42
N THR A 53 -8.44 -2.61 5.85
CA THR A 53 -9.63 -1.88 5.38
C THR A 53 -10.25 -2.48 4.12
N SER A 54 -9.71 -3.59 3.60
CA SER A 54 -10.37 -4.38 2.56
C SER A 54 -11.54 -5.13 3.18
N ILE A 55 -12.67 -4.44 3.37
CA ILE A 55 -13.95 -5.11 3.52
C ILE A 55 -14.16 -6.01 2.29
N ALA A 56 -14.50 -7.26 2.58
CA ALA A 56 -14.74 -8.34 1.62
C ALA A 56 -15.87 -8.01 0.64
#